data_AF-A0A8D5JN40-F1
#
_entry.id   AF-A0A8D5JN40-F1
#
_cell.length_a   1.000
_cell.length_b   1.000
_cell.length_c   1.000
_cell.angle_alpha   90.00
_cell.angle_beta   90.00
_cell.angle_gamma   90.00
#
_symmetry.space_group_name_H-M   'P 1'
#
loop_
_entity.id
_entity.type
_entity.pdbx_description
1 polymer ?
#
loop_
_entity_poly.entity_id
_entity_poly.type
_entity_poly.pdbx_seq_one_letter_code
_entity_poly.pdbx_strand_id
1 'polypeptide(L)' 'MKRKIDSATGRAIYSMRLAIGEPPFAHIRSTIGLNIFTLRSKKKVNIQWNLFCIIHNLKKVHAYGNGFV' A
#
# COMPACT_ATOMS: atom_id res chain seq x y z
N MET A 1 -3.42 20.28 -8.70
CA MET A 1 -4.25 19.06 -8.56
C MET A 1 -5.74 19.35 -8.42
N LYS A 2 -6.16 20.35 -7.63
CA LYS A 2 -7.57 20.73 -7.38
C LYS A 2 -8.48 20.71 -8.63
N ARG A 3 -8.14 21.49 -9.66
CA ARG A 3 -8.85 21.50 -10.96
C ARG A 3 -9.02 20.14 -11.65
N LYS A 4 -8.11 19.18 -11.43
CA LYS A 4 -8.19 17.82 -12.02
C LYS A 4 -9.10 16.89 -11.22
N ILE A 5 -9.31 17.18 -9.94
CA ILE A 5 -10.12 16.39 -9.01
C ILE A 5 -11.55 16.91 -8.98
N ASP A 6 -11.76 18.22 -9.15
CA ASP A 6 -13.07 18.87 -8.96
C ASP A 6 -14.12 18.56 -10.05
N SER A 7 -13.74 17.90 -11.16
CA SER A 7 -14.71 17.39 -12.13
C SER A 7 -15.35 16.08 -11.64
N ALA A 8 -16.57 15.76 -12.09
CA ALA A 8 -17.23 14.51 -11.70
C ALA A 8 -16.38 13.27 -12.04
N THR A 9 -15.81 13.24 -13.25
CA THR A 9 -14.89 12.20 -13.70
C THR A 9 -13.60 12.17 -12.87
N GLY A 10 -13.05 13.34 -12.56
CA GLY A 10 -11.84 13.49 -11.75
C GLY A 10 -12.03 12.94 -10.34
N ARG A 11 -13.15 13.26 -9.69
CA ARG A 11 -13.54 12.72 -8.39
C ARG A 11 -13.62 11.20 -8.43
N ALA A 12 -14.34 10.62 -9.38
CA ALA A 12 -14.51 9.17 -9.49
C ALA A 12 -13.16 8.44 -9.62
N ILE A 13 -12.27 8.93 -10.50
CA ILE A 13 -10.93 8.36 -10.71
C ILE A 13 -10.08 8.46 -9.44
N TYR A 14 -10.08 9.63 -8.78
CA TYR A 14 -9.28 9.82 -7.57
C TYR A 14 -9.81 9.03 -6.37
N SER A 15 -11.13 8.91 -6.22
CA SER A 15 -11.75 8.03 -5.22
C SER A 15 -11.31 6.58 -5.42
N MET A 16 -11.27 6.09 -6.67
CA MET A 16 -10.79 4.74 -6.96
C MET A 16 -9.29 4.58 -6.66
N ARG A 17 -8.47 5.60 -6.97
CA ARG A 17 -7.04 5.58 -6.62
C ARG A 17 -6.80 5.51 -5.12
N LEU A 18 -7.57 6.24 -4.33
CA LEU A 18 -7.52 6.15 -2.87
C LEU A 18 -7.92 4.75 -2.41
N ALA A 19 -9.02 4.21 -2.94
CA ALA A 19 -9.48 2.87 -2.60
C ALA A 19 -8.45 1.76 -2.92
N ILE A 20 -7.62 1.95 -3.94
CA ILE A 20 -6.57 0.98 -4.31
C ILE A 20 -5.26 1.24 -3.55
N GLY A 21 -4.88 2.50 -3.39
CA GLY A 21 -3.58 2.90 -2.85
C GLY A 21 -3.50 2.83 -1.33
N GLU A 22 -4.55 3.21 -0.62
CA GLU A 22 -4.55 3.28 0.86
C GLU A 22 -4.50 1.91 1.55
N PRO A 23 -5.21 0.85 1.11
CA PRO A 23 -5.24 -0.41 1.84
C PRO A 23 -3.86 -1.07 2.07
N PRO A 24 -2.93 -1.08 1.10
CA PRO A 24 -1.57 -1.57 1.34
C PRO A 24 -0.84 -0.84 2.47
N PHE A 25 -0.93 0.50 2.51
CA PHE A 25 -0.30 1.30 3.58
C PHE A 25 -0.98 1.04 4.93
N ALA A 26 -2.32 1.00 4.97
CA ALA A 26 -3.07 0.70 6.18
C ALA A 26 -2.73 -0.68 6.73
N HIS A 27 -2.61 -1.69 5.86
CA HIS A 27 -2.24 -3.05 6.24
C HIS A 27 -0.81 -3.12 6.78
N ILE A 28 0.16 -2.52 6.08
CA ILE A 28 1.57 -2.47 6.51
C ILE A 28 1.71 -1.79 7.88
N ARG A 29 1.01 -0.68 8.08
CA ARG A 29 1.08 0.09 9.32
C ARG A 29 0.38 -0.60 10.50
N SER A 30 -0.88 -0.99 10.31
CA SER A 30 -1.76 -1.40 11.41
C SER A 30 -1.70 -2.90 11.71
N THR A 31 -1.47 -3.74 10.70
CA THR A 31 -1.50 -5.20 10.85
C THR A 31 -0.12 -5.82 10.81
N ILE A 32 0.78 -5.32 9.97
CA ILE A 32 2.18 -5.81 9.91
C ILE A 32 3.05 -5.08 10.94
N GLY A 33 2.74 -3.82 11.25
CA GLY A 33 3.33 -3.08 12.38
C GLY A 33 4.47 -2.11 12.02
N LEU A 34 4.67 -1.75 10.75
CA LEU A 34 5.66 -0.72 10.38
C LEU A 34 5.06 0.68 10.51
N ASN A 35 5.07 1.23 11.72
CA ASN A 35 4.62 2.60 11.98
C ASN A 35 5.67 3.66 11.66
N ILE A 36 6.94 3.33 11.86
CA ILE A 36 8.09 4.20 11.61
C ILE A 36 9.22 3.39 10.97
N PHE A 37 10.02 4.04 10.13
CA PHE A 37 11.26 3.44 9.67
C PHE A 37 12.28 3.44 10.82
N THR A 38 12.81 2.26 11.15
CA THR A 38 13.80 2.10 12.22
C THR A 38 15.24 2.27 11.72
N LEU A 39 15.43 2.29 10.40
CA LEU A 39 16.72 2.49 9.74
C LEU A 39 16.85 3.92 9.20
N ARG A 40 18.08 4.40 8.97
CA ARG A 40 18.34 5.82 8.63
C ARG A 40 18.89 6.05 7.23
N SER A 41 19.75 5.17 6.70
CA SER A 41 20.28 5.37 5.36
C SER A 41 19.26 4.96 4.30
N LYS A 42 19.21 5.70 3.18
CA LYS A 42 18.27 5.42 2.07
C LYS A 42 18.33 3.96 1.62
N LYS A 43 19.54 3.39 1.50
CA LYS A 43 19.73 1.97 1.13
C LYS A 43 19.06 1.03 2.14
N LYS A 44 19.28 1.26 3.44
CA LYS A 44 18.71 0.41 4.51
C LYS A 44 17.19 0.57 4.61
N VAL A 45 16.68 1.80 4.54
CA VAL A 45 15.23 2.08 4.54
C VAL A 45 14.54 1.43 3.33
N ASN A 46 15.16 1.48 2.15
CA ASN A 46 14.60 0.84 0.96
C ASN A 46 14.51 -0.69 1.11
N ILE A 47 15.54 -1.32 1.69
CA ILE A 47 15.51 -2.75 2.02
C ILE A 47 14.38 -3.04 3.02
N GLN A 48 14.28 -2.27 4.10
CA GLN A 48 13.19 -2.41 5.08
C GLN A 48 11.82 -2.29 4.41
N TRP A 49 11.61 -1.25 3.58
CA TRP A 49 10.36 -1.05 2.87
C TRP A 49 10.00 -2.23 1.96
N ASN A 50 10.96 -2.70 1.15
CA ASN A 50 10.75 -3.84 0.26
C ASN A 50 10.40 -5.13 1.03
N LEU A 51 11.05 -5.38 2.16
CA LEU A 51 10.72 -6.54 3.01
C LEU A 51 9.28 -6.48 3.53
N PHE A 52 8.82 -5.32 3.99
CA PHE A 52 7.43 -5.17 4.44
C PHE A 52 6.42 -5.30 3.29
N CYS A 53 6.74 -4.82 2.09
CA CYS A 53 5.94 -5.05 0.89
C CYS A 53 5.85 -6.54 0.52
N ILE A 54 6.97 -7.28 0.63
CA ILE A 54 6.98 -8.73 0.41
C ILE A 54 6.06 -9.43 1.41
N ILE A 55 6.15 -9.10 2.70
CA ILE A 55 5.28 -9.68 3.74
C ILE A 55 3.79 -9.37 3.44
N HIS A 56 3.48 -8.14 3.03
CA HIS A 56 2.12 -7.76 2.61
C HIS A 56 1.62 -8.67 1.48
N ASN A 57 2.42 -8.83 0.42
CA ASN A 57 2.07 -9.64 -0.75
C ASN A 57 1.92 -11.12 -0.39
N LEU A 58 2.82 -11.68 0.43
CA LEU A 58 2.74 -13.06 0.89
C LEU A 58 1.46 -13.32 1.70
N LYS A 59 1.07 -12.40 2.59
CA LYS A 59 -0.21 -12.50 3.30
C LYS A 59 -1.41 -12.49 2.36
N LYS A 60 -1.36 -11.67 1.29
CA LYS A 60 -2.42 -11.66 0.25
C LYS A 60 -2.49 -12.99 -0.49
N VAL A 61 -1.35 -13.54 -0.90
CA VAL A 61 -1.29 -14.85 -1.57
C VAL A 61 -1.77 -15.96 -0.64
N HIS A 62 -1.37 -15.95 0.63
CA HIS A 62 -1.83 -16.96 1.60
C HIS A 62 -3.35 -16.91 1.81
N ALA A 63 -3.93 -15.71 1.90
CA ALA A 63 -5.36 -15.56 2.17
C ALA A 63 -6.26 -15.81 0.95
N TYR A 64 -5.79 -15.46 -0.26
CA TYR A 64 -6.62 -15.47 -1.48
C TYR A 64 -6.08 -16.36 -2.60
N GLY A 65 -4.86 -16.89 -2.48
CA GLY A 65 -4.15 -17.64 -3.52
C GLY A 65 -4.86 -18.92 -3.93
N ASN A 66 -5.55 -19.59 -3.01
CA ASN A 66 -6.29 -20.81 -3.29
C ASN A 66 -7.53 -20.58 -4.18
N GLY A 67 -7.99 -19.33 -4.34
CA GLY A 67 -9.10 -19.00 -5.24
C GLY A 67 -8.70 -18.80 -6.70
N PHE A 68 -7.40 -18.97 -7.03
CA PHE A 68 -6.86 -18.85 -8.39
C PHE A 68 -6.48 -20.21 -9.00
N VAL A 69 -6.72 -21.32 -8.29
CA VAL A 69 -6.50 -22.70 -8.75
C VAL A 69 -7.83 -23.36 -9.07
#